data_AF-A0A6I3FDL3-F1
#
_entry.id   AF-A0A6I3FDL3-F1
#
_cell.length_a   1.000
_cell.length_b   1.000
_cell.length_c   1.000
_cell.angle_alpha   90.00
_cell.angle_beta   90.00
_cell.angle_gamma   90.00
#
_symmetry.space_group_name_H-M   'P 1'
#
loop_
_entity.id
_entity.type
_entity.pdbx_description
1 polymer ?
#
loop_
_entity_poly.entity_id
_entity_poly.type
_entity_poly.pdbx_seq_one_letter_code
_entity_poly.pdbx_strand_id
1 'polypeptide(L)'
;MNKIPTALSLGIRRGGLEIRQFLRQRESVIFTLLFPVILLVIFGSVFSDTIAPNVTFSQYFLAGMIASGLVNTGFQGLAITIPLERDFGALKRLRGTPMPASSYFIGKAILVFVSMVVQILMLLGVGAAFFGIAMPSDINKWITFAWLTLLGSACSTALGIAFSVIPKSGRGASAVVSPIVIILQFFSGVFFIFTQLPSWMQQFASIFPLKWLTQGMRSVFLPDSFATQEVAKSWENERTFAVLVIWLIIGIFFSVRKFKWDRD
;
A
#
# COMPACT_ATOMS: atom_id res chain seq x y z
N MET A 1 31.13 1.29 -29.27
CA MET A 1 31.19 1.06 -27.81
C MET A 1 29.78 0.98 -27.26
N ASN A 2 29.32 -0.20 -26.85
CA ASN A 2 28.02 -0.33 -26.18
C ASN A 2 28.11 0.37 -24.82
N LYS A 3 27.38 1.48 -24.62
CA LYS A 3 27.29 2.15 -23.32
C LYS A 3 26.74 1.15 -22.30
N ILE A 4 27.48 0.96 -21.20
CA ILE A 4 27.04 0.12 -20.09
C ILE A 4 25.69 0.67 -19.60
N PRO A 5 24.61 -0.13 -19.57
CA PRO A 5 23.30 0.35 -19.16
C PRO A 5 23.33 0.90 -17.73
N THR A 6 22.70 2.05 -17.49
CA THR A 6 22.58 2.63 -16.15
C THR A 6 21.66 1.79 -15.27
N ALA A 7 21.83 1.87 -13.94
CA ALA A 7 20.96 1.19 -12.97
C ALA A 7 19.47 1.52 -13.17
N LEU A 8 19.16 2.76 -13.56
CA LEU A 8 17.79 3.19 -13.85
C LEU A 8 17.23 2.48 -15.10
N SER A 9 18.00 2.41 -16.19
CA SER A 9 17.58 1.72 -17.42
C SER A 9 17.34 0.23 -17.19
N LEU A 10 18.23 -0.41 -16.43
CA LEU A 10 18.07 -1.82 -16.03
C LEU A 10 16.89 -2.00 -15.07
N GLY A 11 16.68 -1.08 -14.14
CA GLY A 11 15.57 -1.08 -13.20
C GLY A 11 14.21 -0.96 -13.89
N ILE A 12 14.09 -0.08 -14.89
CA ILE A 12 12.86 0.05 -15.69
C ILE A 12 12.56 -1.24 -16.45
N ARG A 13 13.57 -1.85 -17.09
CA ARG A 13 13.42 -3.15 -17.77
C ARG A 13 13.02 -4.24 -16.78
N ARG A 14 13.61 -4.23 -15.57
CA ARG A 14 13.24 -5.16 -14.50
C ARG A 14 11.79 -4.95 -14.06
N GLY A 15 11.34 -3.70 -13.91
CA GLY A 15 9.94 -3.39 -13.59
C GLY A 15 8.96 -3.99 -14.61
N GLY A 16 9.28 -3.91 -15.91
CA GLY A 16 8.49 -4.59 -16.94
C GLY A 16 8.46 -6.12 -16.79
N LEU A 17 9.57 -6.75 -16.36
CA LEU A 17 9.61 -8.18 -16.08
C LEU A 17 8.80 -8.55 -14.83
N GLU A 18 8.91 -7.78 -13.75
CA GLU A 18 8.17 -7.95 -12.51
C GLU A 18 6.65 -7.87 -12.77
N ILE A 19 6.20 -6.89 -13.54
CA ILE A 19 4.80 -6.75 -13.96
C ILE A 19 4.36 -7.97 -14.78
N ARG A 20 5.15 -8.42 -15.75
CA ARG A 20 4.82 -9.61 -16.55
C ARG A 20 4.76 -10.88 -15.69
N GLN A 21 5.63 -11.01 -14.69
CA GLN A 21 5.62 -12.14 -13.76
C GLN A 21 4.37 -12.10 -12.88
N PHE A 22 4.04 -10.93 -12.32
CA PHE A 22 2.82 -10.71 -11.57
C PHE A 22 1.59 -11.08 -12.41
N LEU A 23 1.45 -10.54 -13.62
CA LEU A 23 0.34 -10.85 -14.53
C LEU A 23 0.22 -12.34 -14.91
N ARG A 24 1.32 -13.09 -14.87
CA ARG A 24 1.31 -14.54 -15.11
C ARG A 24 0.87 -15.34 -13.88
N GLN A 25 1.03 -14.80 -12.68
CA GLN A 25 0.53 -15.39 -11.44
C GLN A 25 -0.95 -15.06 -11.25
N ARG A 26 -1.81 -15.66 -12.09
CA ARG A 26 -3.25 -15.35 -12.18
C ARG A 26 -3.95 -15.29 -10.81
N GLU A 27 -3.66 -16.25 -9.95
CA GLU A 27 -4.19 -16.29 -8.58
C GLU A 27 -3.80 -15.03 -7.79
N SER A 28 -2.51 -14.67 -7.78
CA SER A 28 -2.02 -13.46 -7.12
C SER A 28 -2.67 -12.19 -7.68
N VAL A 29 -2.80 -12.08 -9.00
CA VAL A 29 -3.46 -10.93 -9.65
C VAL A 29 -4.91 -10.81 -9.21
N ILE A 30 -5.66 -11.91 -9.30
CA ILE A 30 -7.08 -11.96 -8.95
C ILE A 30 -7.27 -11.58 -7.49
N PHE A 31 -6.55 -12.21 -6.56
CA PHE A 31 -6.74 -11.93 -5.14
C PHE A 31 -6.18 -10.56 -4.75
N THR A 32 -5.07 -10.10 -5.30
CA THR A 32 -4.52 -8.78 -4.94
C THR A 32 -5.42 -7.64 -5.44
N LEU A 33 -5.98 -7.78 -6.64
CA LEU A 33 -6.75 -6.72 -7.30
C LEU A 33 -8.25 -6.81 -7.03
N LEU A 34 -8.86 -7.99 -7.14
CA LEU A 34 -10.29 -8.16 -6.96
C LEU A 34 -10.70 -8.23 -5.49
N PHE A 35 -9.87 -8.73 -4.58
CA PHE A 35 -10.30 -8.90 -3.18
C PHE A 35 -10.75 -7.57 -2.54
N PRO A 36 -10.01 -6.44 -2.65
CA PRO A 36 -10.49 -5.17 -2.09
C PRO A 36 -11.72 -4.63 -2.81
N VAL A 37 -11.85 -4.90 -4.12
CA VAL A 37 -13.03 -4.52 -4.91
C VAL A 37 -14.26 -5.31 -4.46
N ILE A 38 -14.12 -6.62 -4.26
CA ILE A 38 -15.17 -7.50 -3.75
C ILE A 38 -15.59 -7.04 -2.35
N LEU A 39 -14.62 -6.75 -1.47
CA LEU A 39 -14.93 -6.21 -0.15
C LEU A 39 -15.66 -4.88 -0.24
N LEU A 40 -15.23 -3.95 -1.10
CA LEU A 40 -15.93 -2.69 -1.34
C LEU A 40 -17.38 -2.92 -1.77
N VAL A 41 -17.62 -3.84 -2.72
CA VAL A 41 -18.97 -4.16 -3.18
C VAL A 41 -19.81 -4.76 -2.06
N ILE A 42 -19.29 -5.74 -1.33
CA ILE A 42 -20.01 -6.41 -0.24
C ILE A 42 -20.34 -5.41 0.87
N PHE A 43 -19.33 -4.76 1.44
CA PHE A 43 -19.52 -3.85 2.57
C PHE A 43 -20.28 -2.58 2.16
N GLY A 44 -20.01 -2.04 0.98
CA GLY A 44 -20.77 -0.89 0.48
C GLY A 44 -22.25 -1.21 0.23
N SER A 45 -22.58 -2.46 -0.12
CA SER A 45 -23.98 -2.90 -0.30
C SER A 45 -24.66 -3.24 1.03
N VAL A 46 -23.92 -3.79 1.98
CA VAL A 46 -24.46 -4.16 3.31
C VAL A 46 -24.66 -2.92 4.18
N PHE A 47 -23.71 -1.99 4.17
CA PHE A 47 -23.72 -0.78 4.98
C PHE A 47 -24.05 0.42 4.09
N SER A 48 -25.35 0.62 3.83
CA SER A 48 -25.85 1.75 3.03
C SER A 48 -26.05 3.03 3.86
N ASP A 49 -25.69 3.00 5.14
CA ASP A 49 -25.99 4.08 6.06
C ASP A 49 -25.18 5.35 5.76
N THR A 50 -25.86 6.48 5.92
CA THR A 50 -25.24 7.80 5.93
C THR A 50 -24.60 8.01 7.30
N ILE A 51 -23.27 8.11 7.33
CA ILE A 51 -22.49 8.23 8.58
C ILE A 51 -22.32 9.68 9.02
N ALA A 52 -22.46 10.62 8.10
CA ALA A 52 -22.48 12.07 8.34
C ALA A 52 -23.21 12.76 7.17
N PRO A 53 -23.63 14.03 7.31
CA PRO A 53 -24.30 14.75 6.21
C PRO A 53 -23.50 14.67 4.91
N ASN A 54 -24.12 14.11 3.86
CA ASN A 54 -23.51 13.87 2.53
C ASN A 54 -22.29 12.92 2.52
N VAL A 55 -22.17 12.04 3.50
CA VAL A 55 -21.11 11.01 3.54
C VAL A 55 -21.73 9.64 3.81
N THR A 56 -21.58 8.74 2.83
CA THR A 56 -21.98 7.35 2.96
C THR A 56 -20.84 6.50 3.55
N PHE A 57 -21.19 5.40 4.20
CA PHE A 57 -20.18 4.43 4.64
C PHE A 57 -19.35 3.89 3.47
N SER A 58 -19.94 3.64 2.30
CA SER A 58 -19.22 3.17 1.10
C SER A 58 -18.13 4.13 0.64
N GLN A 59 -18.35 5.44 0.73
CA GLN A 59 -17.36 6.47 0.39
C GLN A 59 -16.22 6.53 1.42
N TYR A 60 -16.55 6.41 2.70
CA TYR A 60 -15.54 6.29 3.77
C TYR A 60 -14.71 5.00 3.61
N PHE A 61 -15.37 3.89 3.30
CA PHE A 61 -14.76 2.59 3.14
C PHE A 61 -13.86 2.51 1.89
N LEU A 62 -14.25 3.15 0.79
CA LEU A 62 -13.43 3.31 -0.42
C LEU A 62 -12.05 3.91 -0.08
N ALA A 63 -12.02 4.99 0.71
CA ALA A 63 -10.76 5.62 1.13
C ALA A 63 -9.89 4.66 1.96
N GLY A 64 -10.51 3.90 2.86
CA GLY A 64 -9.85 2.84 3.62
C GLY A 64 -9.29 1.71 2.74
N MET A 65 -10.07 1.27 1.75
CA MET A 65 -9.69 0.23 0.79
C MET A 65 -8.54 0.65 -0.11
N ILE A 66 -8.49 1.92 -0.54
CA ILE A 66 -7.35 2.46 -1.26
C ILE A 66 -6.10 2.36 -0.37
N ALA A 67 -6.15 2.91 0.85
CA ALA A 67 -5.02 2.86 1.79
C ALA A 67 -4.55 1.43 2.11
N SER A 68 -5.49 0.50 2.30
CA SER A 68 -5.20 -0.93 2.49
C SER A 68 -4.51 -1.53 1.26
N GLY A 69 -4.99 -1.19 0.06
CA GLY A 69 -4.40 -1.59 -1.20
C GLY A 69 -2.90 -1.28 -1.30
N LEU A 70 -2.48 -0.08 -0.87
CA LEU A 70 -1.06 0.29 -0.81
C LEU A 70 -0.26 -0.65 0.11
N VAL A 71 -0.78 -0.94 1.30
CA VAL A 71 -0.09 -1.79 2.26
C VAL A 71 -0.05 -3.24 1.78
N ASN A 72 -1.13 -3.74 1.18
CA ASN A 72 -1.18 -5.11 0.66
C ASN A 72 -0.22 -5.30 -0.52
N THR A 73 -0.19 -4.36 -1.48
CA THR A 73 0.70 -4.47 -2.64
C THR A 73 2.16 -4.20 -2.30
N GLY A 74 2.43 -3.12 -1.56
CA GLY A 74 3.78 -2.70 -1.22
C GLY A 74 4.40 -3.45 -0.04
N PHE A 75 3.77 -3.38 1.13
CA PHE A 75 4.34 -3.98 2.34
C PHE A 75 4.16 -5.49 2.35
N GLN A 76 2.91 -5.97 2.32
CA GLN A 76 2.61 -7.40 2.43
C GLN A 76 3.18 -8.18 1.24
N GLY A 77 2.91 -7.70 0.01
CA GLY A 77 3.33 -8.34 -1.23
C GLY A 77 4.84 -8.53 -1.29
N LEU A 78 5.64 -7.50 -0.99
CA LEU A 78 7.10 -7.61 -1.01
C LEU A 78 7.64 -8.40 0.19
N ALA A 79 7.08 -8.22 1.38
CA ALA A 79 7.49 -8.98 2.57
C ALA A 79 7.27 -10.49 2.42
N ILE A 80 6.35 -10.92 1.55
CA ILE A 80 6.10 -12.32 1.21
C ILE A 80 6.92 -12.78 0.00
N THR A 81 6.96 -11.98 -1.06
CA THR A 81 7.57 -12.38 -2.34
C THR A 81 9.09 -12.41 -2.27
N ILE A 82 9.72 -11.46 -1.57
CA ILE A 82 11.19 -11.39 -1.50
C ILE A 82 11.79 -12.62 -0.79
N PRO A 83 11.28 -13.08 0.38
CA PRO A 83 11.74 -14.34 0.96
C PRO A 83 11.53 -15.55 0.03
N LEU A 84 10.44 -15.57 -0.74
CA LEU A 84 10.18 -16.63 -1.70
C LEU A 84 11.21 -16.64 -2.83
N GLU A 85 11.55 -15.47 -3.37
CA GLU A 85 12.62 -15.31 -4.36
C GLU A 85 13.99 -15.68 -3.81
N ARG A 86 14.25 -15.38 -2.53
CA ARG A 86 15.46 -15.80 -1.82
C ARG A 86 15.54 -17.31 -1.74
N ASP A 87 14.47 -17.99 -1.33
CA ASP A 87 14.40 -19.44 -1.20
C ASP A 87 14.57 -20.17 -2.55
N PHE A 88 14.07 -19.60 -3.65
CA PHE A 88 14.28 -20.13 -5.01
C PHE A 88 15.65 -19.76 -5.62
N GLY A 89 16.53 -19.14 -4.84
CA GLY A 89 17.87 -18.71 -5.27
C GLY A 89 17.86 -17.63 -6.36
N ALA A 90 16.73 -16.96 -6.59
CA ALA A 90 16.62 -15.93 -7.62
C ALA A 90 17.50 -14.72 -7.27
N LEU A 91 17.51 -14.33 -5.99
CA LEU A 91 18.36 -13.24 -5.49
C LEU A 91 19.86 -13.58 -5.57
N LYS A 92 20.23 -14.83 -5.26
CA LYS A 92 21.60 -15.34 -5.40
C LYS A 92 22.10 -15.27 -6.85
N ARG A 93 21.27 -15.73 -7.81
CA ARG A 93 21.58 -15.63 -9.25
C ARG A 93 21.68 -14.18 -9.71
N LEU A 94 20.79 -13.30 -9.25
CA LEU A 94 20.82 -11.87 -9.57
C LEU A 94 22.14 -11.20 -9.14
N ARG A 95 22.65 -11.53 -7.94
CA ARG A 95 23.95 -11.02 -7.47
C ARG A 95 25.15 -11.53 -8.27
N GLY A 96 25.04 -12.70 -8.89
CA GLY A 96 26.08 -13.23 -9.78
C GLY A 96 26.17 -12.50 -11.12
N THR A 97 25.22 -11.60 -11.44
CA THR A 97 25.22 -10.81 -12.68
C THR A 97 25.89 -9.44 -12.46
N PRO A 98 26.37 -8.77 -13.53
CA PRO A 98 26.87 -7.39 -13.43
C PRO A 98 25.77 -6.34 -13.18
N MET A 99 24.53 -6.76 -12.85
CA MET A 99 23.42 -5.85 -12.61
C MET A 99 23.56 -5.15 -11.25
N PRO A 100 23.46 -3.81 -11.19
CA PRO A 100 23.44 -3.09 -9.93
C PRO A 100 22.25 -3.51 -9.07
N ALA A 101 22.48 -3.74 -7.77
CA ALA A 101 21.46 -4.09 -6.78
C ALA A 101 20.25 -3.14 -6.77
N SER A 102 20.50 -1.84 -6.97
CA SER A 102 19.44 -0.82 -7.03
C SER A 102 18.43 -1.07 -8.16
N SER A 103 18.84 -1.72 -9.25
CA SER A 103 17.95 -2.06 -10.37
C SER A 103 16.84 -3.04 -9.95
N TYR A 104 17.13 -3.95 -9.02
CA TYR A 104 16.14 -4.88 -8.47
C TYR A 104 15.08 -4.13 -7.66
N PHE A 105 15.50 -3.24 -6.76
CA PHE A 105 14.60 -2.45 -5.93
C PHE A 105 13.76 -1.47 -6.75
N ILE A 106 14.35 -0.85 -7.79
CA ILE A 106 13.60 -0.02 -8.75
C ILE A 106 12.52 -0.86 -9.44
N GLY A 107 12.84 -2.09 -9.87
CA GLY A 107 11.87 -2.99 -10.49
C GLY A 107 10.70 -3.33 -9.55
N LYS A 108 10.98 -3.61 -8.27
CA LYS A 108 9.94 -3.83 -7.25
C LYS A 108 9.10 -2.59 -6.99
N ALA A 109 9.72 -1.41 -6.89
CA ALA A 109 8.99 -0.15 -6.73
C ALA A 109 8.04 0.14 -7.90
N ILE A 110 8.48 -0.12 -9.14
CA ILE A 110 7.63 0.00 -10.34
C ILE A 110 6.47 -0.98 -10.29
N LEU A 111 6.71 -2.25 -9.94
CA LEU A 111 5.65 -3.24 -9.79
C LEU A 111 4.58 -2.79 -8.79
N VAL A 112 5.00 -2.35 -7.61
CA VAL A 112 4.09 -1.89 -6.54
C VAL A 112 3.29 -0.69 -7.03
N PHE A 113 3.96 0.33 -7.56
CA PHE A 113 3.31 1.55 -8.01
C PHE A 113 2.28 1.29 -9.12
N VAL A 114 2.63 0.48 -10.13
CA VAL A 114 1.70 0.14 -11.22
C VAL A 114 0.52 -0.69 -10.71
N SER A 115 0.78 -1.69 -9.87
CA SER A 115 -0.29 -2.54 -9.30
C SER A 115 -1.26 -1.73 -8.46
N MET A 116 -0.72 -0.79 -7.68
CA MET A 116 -1.50 0.14 -6.87
C MET A 116 -2.35 1.08 -7.72
N VAL A 117 -1.79 1.70 -8.77
CA VAL A 117 -2.56 2.56 -9.68
C VAL A 117 -3.71 1.79 -10.32
N VAL A 118 -3.45 0.55 -10.78
CA VAL A 118 -4.50 -0.31 -11.34
C VAL A 118 -5.59 -0.60 -10.29
N GLN A 119 -5.21 -0.96 -9.07
CA GLN A 119 -6.13 -1.22 -7.96
C GLN A 119 -6.99 0.00 -7.61
N ILE A 120 -6.38 1.18 -7.53
CA ILE A 120 -7.08 2.44 -7.32
C ILE A 120 -8.10 2.67 -8.43
N LEU A 121 -7.72 2.54 -9.70
CA LEU A 121 -8.63 2.76 -10.82
C LEU A 121 -9.83 1.81 -10.78
N MET A 122 -9.63 0.54 -10.38
CA MET A 122 -10.73 -0.39 -10.19
C MET A 122 -11.63 -0.01 -9.02
N LEU A 123 -11.07 0.36 -7.87
CA LEU A 123 -11.84 0.80 -6.70
C LEU A 123 -12.65 2.07 -7.00
N LEU A 124 -12.03 3.05 -7.67
CA LEU A 124 -12.71 4.28 -8.09
C LEU A 124 -13.80 4.01 -9.13
N GLY A 125 -13.51 3.15 -10.12
CA GLY A 125 -14.48 2.77 -11.15
C GLY A 125 -15.70 2.06 -10.56
N VAL A 126 -15.48 1.09 -9.68
CA VAL A 126 -16.56 0.37 -8.99
C VAL A 126 -17.30 1.28 -8.01
N GLY A 127 -16.56 2.11 -7.26
CA GLY A 127 -17.13 3.10 -6.34
C GLY A 127 -18.06 4.09 -7.04
N ALA A 128 -17.66 4.60 -8.21
CA ALA A 128 -18.48 5.48 -9.02
C ALA A 128 -19.69 4.74 -9.62
N ALA A 129 -19.48 3.56 -10.19
CA ALA A 129 -20.51 2.83 -10.94
C ALA A 129 -21.61 2.22 -10.05
N PHE A 130 -21.25 1.65 -8.89
CA PHE A 130 -22.20 0.95 -8.02
C PHE A 130 -22.72 1.82 -6.87
N PHE A 131 -21.92 2.79 -6.40
CA PHE A 131 -22.23 3.58 -5.21
C PHE A 131 -22.38 5.08 -5.49
N GLY A 132 -22.24 5.52 -6.74
CA GLY A 132 -22.38 6.93 -7.11
C GLY A 132 -21.39 7.85 -6.40
N ILE A 133 -20.23 7.34 -6.00
CA ILE A 133 -19.26 8.10 -5.21
C ILE A 133 -18.74 9.29 -6.03
N ALA A 134 -18.96 10.50 -5.50
CA ALA A 134 -18.50 11.73 -6.12
C ALA A 134 -16.96 11.80 -6.09
N MET A 135 -16.37 12.04 -7.26
CA MET A 135 -14.94 12.27 -7.37
C MET A 135 -14.56 13.68 -6.87
N PRO A 136 -13.34 13.88 -6.36
CA PRO A 136 -12.88 15.20 -5.95
C PRO A 136 -12.96 16.21 -7.10
N SER A 137 -13.65 17.33 -6.89
CA SER A 137 -13.74 18.43 -7.85
C SER A 137 -12.62 19.45 -7.70
N ASP A 138 -12.03 19.56 -6.51
CA ASP A 138 -10.95 20.50 -6.20
C ASP A 138 -9.58 19.95 -6.63
N ILE A 139 -8.79 20.77 -7.32
CA ILE A 139 -7.42 20.47 -7.72
C ILE A 139 -6.51 20.19 -6.52
N ASN A 140 -6.74 20.84 -5.38
CA ASN A 140 -5.95 20.62 -4.15
C ASN A 140 -6.09 19.18 -3.62
N LYS A 141 -7.28 18.59 -3.78
CA LYS A 141 -7.53 17.20 -3.41
C LYS A 141 -6.81 16.23 -4.33
N TRP A 142 -6.69 16.55 -5.62
CA TRP A 142 -5.89 15.76 -6.57
C TRP A 142 -4.39 15.84 -6.28
N ILE A 143 -3.88 17.02 -5.91
CA ILE A 143 -2.49 17.17 -5.44
C ILE A 143 -2.28 16.32 -4.18
N THR A 144 -3.24 16.37 -3.25
CA THR A 144 -3.20 15.59 -2.00
C THR A 144 -3.17 14.09 -2.28
N PHE A 145 -4.06 13.64 -3.16
CA PHE A 145 -4.13 12.27 -3.62
C PHE A 145 -2.83 11.79 -4.30
N ALA A 146 -2.24 12.63 -5.16
CA ALA A 146 -1.02 12.30 -5.88
C ALA A 146 0.17 12.10 -4.93
N TRP A 147 0.40 13.02 -3.99
CA TRP A 147 1.51 12.87 -3.06
C TRP A 147 1.27 11.72 -2.06
N LEU A 148 0.03 11.51 -1.59
CA LEU A 148 -0.31 10.37 -0.74
C LEU A 148 -0.05 9.04 -1.46
N THR A 149 -0.41 8.98 -2.74
CA THR A 149 -0.19 7.80 -3.58
C THR A 149 1.29 7.52 -3.76
N LEU A 150 2.07 8.54 -4.16
CA LEU A 150 3.51 8.40 -4.37
C LEU A 150 4.26 8.06 -3.08
N LEU A 151 4.01 8.83 -2.01
CA LEU A 151 4.68 8.66 -0.73
C LEU A 151 4.25 7.37 -0.04
N GLY A 152 2.97 7.03 -0.08
CA GLY A 152 2.44 5.78 0.45
C GLY A 152 2.99 4.57 -0.30
N SER A 153 3.09 4.62 -1.63
CA SER A 153 3.71 3.57 -2.44
C SER A 153 5.20 3.41 -2.09
N ALA A 154 5.94 4.52 -1.97
CA ALA A 154 7.35 4.48 -1.61
C ALA A 154 7.55 3.93 -0.18
N CYS A 155 6.75 4.41 0.78
CA CYS A 155 6.79 4.00 2.19
C CYS A 155 6.48 2.51 2.34
N SER A 156 5.36 2.05 1.76
CA SER A 156 4.97 0.62 1.80
C SER A 156 6.01 -0.28 1.11
N THR A 157 6.55 0.14 -0.04
CA THR A 157 7.62 -0.58 -0.74
C THR A 157 8.86 -0.72 0.14
N ALA A 158 9.34 0.38 0.73
CA ALA A 158 10.52 0.39 1.58
C ALA A 158 10.33 -0.46 2.84
N LEU A 159 9.16 -0.39 3.47
CA LEU A 159 8.85 -1.21 4.64
C LEU A 159 8.70 -2.70 4.29
N GLY A 160 8.10 -3.03 3.14
CA GLY A 160 7.99 -4.42 2.68
C GLY A 160 9.36 -5.04 2.42
N ILE A 161 10.26 -4.29 1.79
CA ILE A 161 11.66 -4.71 1.58
C ILE A 161 12.38 -4.87 2.92
N ALA A 162 12.24 -3.90 3.85
CA ALA A 162 12.87 -3.98 5.17
C ALA A 162 12.38 -5.19 5.97
N PHE A 163 11.08 -5.48 5.92
CA PHE A 163 10.46 -6.58 6.66
C PHE A 163 10.74 -7.95 6.02
N SER A 164 11.17 -8.00 4.76
CA SER A 164 11.48 -9.26 4.04
C SER A 164 12.60 -10.11 4.64
N VAL A 165 13.33 -9.60 5.65
CA VAL A 165 14.34 -10.37 6.39
C VAL A 165 13.75 -11.14 7.57
N ILE A 166 12.54 -10.77 8.02
CA ILE A 166 11.89 -11.37 9.21
C ILE A 166 11.41 -12.80 8.93
N PRO A 167 10.71 -13.10 7.81
CA PRO A 167 10.37 -14.47 7.49
C PRO A 167 11.60 -15.34 7.27
N LYS A 168 11.71 -16.42 8.05
CA LYS A 168 12.82 -17.40 7.93
C LYS A 168 12.71 -18.26 6.65
N SER A 169 11.52 -18.35 6.07
CA SER A 169 11.27 -19.08 4.82
C SER A 169 10.23 -18.40 3.95
N GLY A 170 10.36 -18.58 2.63
CA GLY A 170 9.38 -18.16 1.65
C GLY A 170 8.03 -18.81 1.87
N ARG A 171 8.01 -20.12 2.19
CA ARG A 171 6.76 -20.86 2.50
C ARG A 171 6.05 -20.30 3.75
N GLY A 172 6.80 -19.92 4.77
CA GLY A 172 6.24 -19.36 6.01
C GLY A 172 5.94 -17.87 5.96
N ALA A 173 6.36 -17.15 4.90
CA ALA A 173 6.28 -15.70 4.86
C ALA A 173 4.84 -15.18 4.94
N SER A 174 3.91 -15.80 4.19
CA SER A 174 2.49 -15.40 4.27
C SER A 174 1.90 -15.60 5.67
N ALA A 175 2.23 -16.71 6.34
CA ALA A 175 1.75 -17.00 7.69
C ALA A 175 2.25 -16.00 8.74
N VAL A 176 3.42 -15.39 8.53
CA VAL A 176 3.97 -14.35 9.43
C VAL A 176 3.41 -12.97 9.10
N VAL A 177 3.39 -12.59 7.81
CA VAL A 177 3.10 -11.22 7.39
C VAL A 177 1.60 -10.94 7.40
N SER A 178 0.77 -11.88 6.93
CA SER A 178 -0.66 -11.63 6.74
C SER A 178 -1.43 -11.31 8.02
N PRO A 179 -1.22 -12.01 9.15
CA PRO A 179 -1.85 -11.66 10.43
C PRO A 179 -1.47 -10.25 10.91
N ILE A 180 -0.23 -9.82 10.71
CA ILE A 180 0.20 -8.47 11.10
C ILE A 180 -0.56 -7.42 10.29
N VAL A 181 -0.66 -7.63 8.98
CA VAL A 181 -1.32 -6.69 8.07
C VAL A 181 -2.82 -6.60 8.33
N ILE A 182 -3.50 -7.72 8.57
CA ILE A 182 -4.94 -7.69 8.89
C ILE A 182 -5.23 -7.01 10.24
N ILE A 183 -4.40 -7.27 11.27
CA ILE A 183 -4.51 -6.57 12.57
C ILE A 183 -4.32 -5.07 12.37
N LEU A 184 -3.29 -4.65 11.63
CA LEU A 184 -3.05 -3.23 11.35
C LEU A 184 -4.22 -2.59 10.58
N GLN A 185 -4.85 -3.29 9.65
CA GLN A 185 -6.02 -2.78 8.92
C GLN A 185 -7.21 -2.52 9.85
N PHE A 186 -7.52 -3.47 10.74
CA PHE A 186 -8.58 -3.28 11.72
C PHE A 186 -8.30 -2.08 12.63
N PHE A 187 -7.08 -1.97 13.14
CA PHE A 187 -6.70 -0.92 14.08
C PHE A 187 -6.67 0.45 13.40
N SER A 188 -6.31 0.50 12.11
CA SER A 188 -6.22 1.74 11.33
C SER A 188 -7.57 2.26 10.82
N GLY A 189 -8.69 1.63 11.16
CA GLY A 189 -10.01 2.06 10.69
C GLY A 189 -10.22 1.86 9.20
N VAL A 190 -9.60 0.80 8.63
CA VAL A 190 -9.85 0.41 7.24
C VAL A 190 -11.26 -0.16 7.08
N PHE A 191 -11.67 -1.03 8.02
CA PHE A 191 -12.98 -1.73 7.99
C PHE A 191 -14.07 -1.06 8.83
N PHE A 192 -13.69 -0.17 9.74
CA PHE A 192 -14.58 0.46 10.71
C PHE A 192 -14.38 1.97 10.76
N ILE A 193 -15.39 2.68 11.25
CA ILE A 193 -15.26 4.10 11.54
C ILE A 193 -14.24 4.26 12.68
N PHE A 194 -13.16 4.99 12.43
CA PHE A 194 -11.98 4.98 13.29
C PHE A 194 -12.28 5.53 14.69
N THR A 195 -13.17 6.51 14.79
CA THR A 195 -13.63 7.09 16.05
C THR A 195 -14.49 6.16 16.90
N GLN A 196 -15.04 5.08 16.32
CA GLN A 196 -15.79 4.06 17.06
C GLN A 196 -14.88 3.00 17.70
N LEU A 197 -13.58 2.97 17.34
CA LEU A 197 -12.63 2.05 17.94
C LEU A 197 -12.28 2.48 19.37
N PRO A 198 -11.99 1.54 20.29
CA PRO A 198 -11.43 1.85 21.60
C PRO A 198 -10.17 2.72 21.51
N SER A 199 -9.99 3.63 22.48
CA SER A 199 -8.88 4.60 22.49
C SER A 199 -7.50 3.94 22.40
N TRP A 200 -7.29 2.79 23.05
CA TRP A 200 -6.03 2.06 22.99
C TRP A 200 -5.71 1.54 21.58
N MET A 201 -6.72 1.14 20.80
CA MET A 201 -6.54 0.74 19.39
C MET A 201 -6.16 1.95 18.53
N GLN A 202 -6.83 3.09 18.75
CA GLN A 202 -6.53 4.33 18.03
C GLN A 202 -5.10 4.81 18.29
N GLN A 203 -4.66 4.75 19.55
CA GLN A 203 -3.30 5.11 19.96
C GLN A 203 -2.26 4.18 19.31
N PHE A 204 -2.48 2.86 19.36
CA PHE A 204 -1.59 1.91 18.71
C PHE A 204 -1.52 2.14 17.20
N ALA A 205 -2.67 2.32 16.55
CA ALA A 205 -2.75 2.58 15.11
C ALA A 205 -2.01 3.85 14.70
N SER A 206 -2.04 4.89 15.54
CA SER A 206 -1.37 6.18 15.27
C SER A 206 0.16 6.08 15.15
N ILE A 207 0.77 4.98 15.60
CA ILE A 207 2.20 4.72 15.43
C ILE A 207 2.51 4.34 13.97
N PHE A 208 1.57 3.67 13.29
CA PHE A 208 1.81 3.03 11.99
C PHE A 208 1.32 3.88 10.82
N PRO A 209 1.98 3.79 9.65
CA PRO A 209 1.67 4.62 8.50
C PRO A 209 0.27 4.35 7.92
N LEU A 210 -0.29 3.16 8.12
CA LEU A 210 -1.60 2.79 7.56
C LEU A 210 -2.74 3.68 8.08
N LYS A 211 -2.78 3.98 9.38
CA LYS A 211 -3.75 4.93 9.96
C LYS A 211 -3.68 6.27 9.24
N TRP A 212 -2.48 6.81 9.10
CA TRP A 212 -2.27 8.11 8.45
C TRP A 212 -2.63 8.08 6.97
N LEU A 213 -2.32 7.00 6.25
CA LEU A 213 -2.77 6.81 4.86
C LEU A 213 -4.30 6.75 4.76
N THR A 214 -4.99 6.03 5.66
CA THR A 214 -6.46 5.98 5.63
C THR A 214 -7.09 7.35 5.87
N GLN A 215 -6.60 8.11 6.86
CA GLN A 215 -7.06 9.47 7.13
C GLN A 215 -6.75 10.43 5.98
N GLY A 216 -5.56 10.33 5.38
CA GLY A 216 -5.19 11.13 4.20
C GLY A 216 -6.06 10.80 2.99
N MET A 217 -6.36 9.52 2.72
CA MET A 217 -7.28 9.18 1.62
C MET A 217 -8.70 9.68 1.91
N ARG A 218 -9.14 9.68 3.16
CA ARG A 218 -10.44 10.27 3.53
C ARG A 218 -10.45 11.78 3.29
N SER A 219 -9.37 12.52 3.55
CA SER A 219 -9.32 13.96 3.28
C SER A 219 -9.46 14.31 1.80
N VAL A 220 -9.07 13.39 0.92
CA VAL A 220 -9.29 13.51 -0.53
C VAL A 220 -10.76 13.28 -0.88
N PHE A 221 -11.33 12.15 -0.46
CA PHE A 221 -12.65 11.73 -0.95
C PHE A 221 -13.84 12.28 -0.15
N LEU A 222 -13.66 12.70 1.11
CA LEU A 222 -14.73 13.18 1.98
C LEU A 222 -14.82 14.72 1.99
N PRO A 223 -15.99 15.31 2.28
CA PRO A 223 -16.14 16.75 2.43
C PRO A 223 -15.39 17.28 3.65
N ASP A 224 -14.95 18.53 3.61
CA ASP A 224 -14.15 19.13 4.70
C ASP A 224 -14.91 19.23 6.02
N SER A 225 -16.24 19.30 5.98
CA SER A 225 -17.09 19.23 7.16
C SER A 225 -16.91 17.93 7.95
N PHE A 226 -16.55 16.83 7.27
CA PHE A 226 -16.28 15.54 7.91
C PHE A 226 -15.01 15.56 8.76
N ALA A 227 -14.08 16.49 8.54
CA ALA A 227 -12.86 16.60 9.35
C ALA A 227 -13.17 16.75 10.85
N THR A 228 -14.31 17.38 11.19
CA THR A 228 -14.77 17.53 12.58
C THR A 228 -15.14 16.22 13.27
N GLN A 229 -15.40 15.17 12.48
CA GLN A 229 -15.72 13.82 12.94
C GLN A 229 -14.48 12.92 13.07
N GLU A 230 -13.29 13.40 12.66
CA GLU A 230 -12.03 12.70 12.91
C GLU A 230 -11.56 12.93 14.36
N VAL A 231 -10.69 12.06 14.87
CA VAL A 231 -10.21 12.08 16.27
C VAL A 231 -9.61 13.44 16.65
N ALA A 232 -8.80 14.03 15.76
CA ALA A 232 -8.17 15.32 15.96
C ALA A 232 -9.04 16.51 15.49
N LYS A 233 -10.29 16.25 15.09
CA LYS A 233 -11.22 17.22 14.50
C LYS A 233 -10.65 17.98 13.30
N SER A 234 -9.68 17.37 12.62
CA SER A 234 -8.97 17.93 11.46
C SER A 234 -8.36 16.81 10.63
N TRP A 235 -8.01 17.10 9.37
CA TRP A 235 -7.41 16.11 8.46
C TRP A 235 -5.95 15.78 8.76
N GLU A 236 -5.24 16.67 9.47
CA GLU A 236 -3.82 16.49 9.82
C GLU A 236 -2.92 16.08 8.63
N ASN A 237 -3.16 16.65 7.43
CA ASN A 237 -2.41 16.29 6.22
C ASN A 237 -0.89 16.48 6.37
N GLU A 238 -0.45 17.53 7.07
CA GLU A 238 0.98 17.78 7.34
C GLU A 238 1.59 16.72 8.26
N ARG A 239 0.86 16.31 9.31
CA ARG A 239 1.29 15.24 10.22
C ARG A 239 1.32 13.90 9.48
N THR A 240 0.34 13.65 8.62
CA THR A 240 0.31 12.49 7.73
C THR A 240 1.56 12.44 6.86
N PHE A 241 1.92 13.55 6.21
CA PHE A 241 3.14 13.65 5.42
C PHE A 241 4.38 13.36 6.26
N ALA A 242 4.52 14.01 7.43
CA ALA A 242 5.67 13.81 8.31
C ALA A 242 5.84 12.36 8.76
N VAL A 243 4.76 11.70 9.19
CA VAL A 243 4.79 10.30 9.64
C VAL A 243 5.17 9.37 8.49
N LEU A 244 4.63 9.58 7.29
CA LEU A 244 4.98 8.76 6.13
C LEU A 244 6.44 8.95 5.69
N VAL A 245 6.97 10.17 5.76
CA VAL A 245 8.39 10.44 5.50
C VAL A 245 9.28 9.75 6.54
N ILE A 246 8.92 9.84 7.83
CA ILE A 246 9.68 9.16 8.91
C ILE A 246 9.72 7.65 8.65
N TRP A 247 8.56 7.03 8.39
CA TRP A 247 8.50 5.60 8.10
C TRP A 247 9.19 5.21 6.79
N LEU A 248 9.16 6.08 5.77
CA LEU A 248 9.93 5.88 4.55
C LEU A 248 11.43 5.86 4.83
N ILE A 249 11.94 6.82 5.61
CA ILE A 249 13.36 6.88 6.01
C ILE A 249 13.75 5.63 6.81
N ILE A 250 12.93 5.23 7.78
CA ILE A 250 13.11 4.00 8.57
C ILE A 250 13.15 2.78 7.63
N GLY A 251 12.18 2.67 6.73
CA GLY A 251 12.09 1.58 5.76
C GLY A 251 13.32 1.51 4.85
N ILE A 252 13.78 2.63 4.31
CA ILE A 252 14.99 2.69 3.48
C ILE A 252 16.21 2.31 4.30
N PHE A 253 16.37 2.85 5.50
CA PHE A 253 17.50 2.55 6.38
C PHE A 253 17.63 1.05 6.67
N PHE A 254 16.53 0.41 7.09
CA PHE A 254 16.52 -1.02 7.37
C PHE A 254 16.65 -1.86 6.10
N SER A 255 16.04 -1.44 4.99
CA SER A 255 16.23 -2.09 3.68
C SER A 255 17.69 -2.10 3.26
N VAL A 256 18.41 -0.99 3.39
CA VAL A 256 19.83 -0.94 3.00
C VAL A 256 20.72 -1.72 3.96
N ARG A 257 20.46 -1.66 5.27
CA ARG A 257 21.35 -2.26 6.28
C ARG A 257 21.11 -3.74 6.59
N LYS A 258 19.86 -4.21 6.47
CA LYS A 258 19.49 -5.56 6.91
C LYS A 258 19.08 -6.49 5.77
N PHE A 259 18.99 -5.99 4.53
CA PHE A 259 18.60 -6.83 3.41
C PHE A 259 19.60 -7.95 3.16
N LYS A 260 19.08 -9.18 3.18
CA LYS A 260 19.81 -10.40 2.87
C LYS A 260 19.48 -10.88 1.48
N TRP A 261 20.51 -11.13 0.70
CA TRP A 261 20.39 -11.64 -0.67
C TRP A 261 20.42 -13.15 -0.77
N ASP A 262 20.96 -13.81 0.25
CA ASP A 262 20.98 -15.26 0.39
C ASP A 262 20.57 -15.62 1.84
N ARG A 263 20.32 -16.90 2.09
CA ARG A 263 20.01 -17.42 3.42
C ARG A 263 21.23 -17.47 4.33
N ASP A 264 22.38 -17.82 3.75
CA ASP A 264 23.69 -17.90 4.40
C ASP A 264 24.24 -16.50 4.69
#